data_AF-A0A950HUN3-F1
#
_entry.id   AF-A0A950HUN3-F1
#
_cell.length_a   1.000
_cell.length_b   1.000
_cell.length_c   1.000
_cell.angle_alpha   90.00
_cell.angle_beta   90.00
_cell.angle_gamma   90.00
#
_symmetry.space_group_name_H-M   'P 1'
#
loop_
_entity.id
_entity.type
_entity.pdbx_description
1 polymer ?
#
loop_
_entity_poly.entity_id
_entity_poly.type
_entity_poly.pdbx_seq_one_letter_code
_entity_poly.pdbx_strand_id
1 'polypeptide(L)' 'PFVTAPIVGASKPHHLGDAVAALSLKLDPAVIARLEEPYQPKAIAGHR' A
#
# COMPACT_ATOMS: atom_id res chain seq x y z
N PRO A 1 11.37 -5.02 -4.88
CA PRO A 1 12.00 -5.59 -3.66
C PRO A 1 11.67 -4.74 -2.43
N PHE A 2 10.75 -5.21 -1.57
CA PHE A 2 10.46 -4.88 -0.15
C PHE A 2 9.13 -5.55 0.22
N VAL A 3 8.18 -5.58 -0.72
CA VAL A 3 6.92 -6.36 -0.68
C VAL A 3 6.76 -7.09 -2.02
N THR A 4 6.45 -8.39 -1.98
CA THR A 4 6.32 -9.24 -3.19
C THR A 4 4.87 -9.61 -3.49
N ALA A 5 4.04 -9.78 -2.46
CA ALA A 5 2.62 -10.11 -2.59
C ALA A 5 1.82 -9.37 -1.51
N PRO A 6 1.04 -8.32 -1.86
CA PRO A 6 0.20 -7.63 -0.90
C PRO A 6 -1.00 -8.49 -0.50
N ILE A 7 -1.37 -8.47 0.78
CA ILE A 7 -2.59 -9.12 1.29
C ILE A 7 -3.69 -8.07 1.34
N VAL A 8 -4.77 -8.27 0.58
CA VAL A 8 -5.89 -7.33 0.49
C VAL A 8 -7.18 -8.03 0.94
N GLY A 9 -7.83 -7.50 1.97
CA GLY A 9 -9.16 -7.94 2.39
C GLY A 9 -10.25 -7.23 1.59
N ALA A 10 -11.25 -7.98 1.11
CA ALA A 10 -12.39 -7.43 0.39
C ALA A 10 -13.70 -7.95 0.98
N SER A 11 -14.58 -7.04 1.43
CA SER A 11 -15.92 -7.38 1.93
C SER A 11 -17.01 -7.40 0.86
N LYS A 12 -16.68 -6.96 -0.37
CA LYS A 12 -17.58 -6.92 -1.53
C LYS A 12 -16.85 -7.39 -2.79
N PRO A 13 -17.54 -8.04 -3.74
CA PRO A 13 -16.90 -8.61 -4.93
C PRO A 13 -16.15 -7.61 -5.81
N HIS A 14 -16.66 -6.38 -6.00
CA HIS A 14 -16.03 -5.41 -6.90
C HIS A 14 -14.66 -4.92 -6.39
N HIS A 15 -14.43 -4.88 -5.08
CA HIS A 15 -13.13 -4.49 -4.53
C HIS A 15 -11.99 -5.42 -4.98
N LEU A 16 -12.29 -6.69 -5.32
CA LEU A 16 -11.28 -7.61 -5.83
C LEU A 16 -10.78 -7.17 -7.21
N GLY A 17 -11.69 -6.74 -8.09
CA GLY A 17 -11.33 -6.23 -9.42
C GLY A 17 -10.45 -4.99 -9.33
N ASP A 18 -10.85 -4.05 -8.48
CA ASP A 18 -10.09 -2.81 -8.25
C ASP A 18 -8.70 -3.08 -7.64
N ALA A 19 -8.60 -4.02 -6.69
CA ALA A 19 -7.33 -4.41 -6.08
C ALA A 19 -6.37 -5.04 -7.10
N VAL A 20 -6.87 -5.86 -8.01
CA VAL A 20 -6.06 -6.44 -9.10
C VAL A 20 -5.61 -5.35 -10.07
N ALA A 21 -6.50 -4.44 -10.47
CA ALA A 21 -6.17 -3.33 -11.36
C ALA A 21 -5.10 -2.40 -10.74
N ALA A 22 -5.18 -2.16 -9.43
CA ALA A 22 -4.24 -1.31 -8.69
C ALA A 22 -2.77 -1.79 -8.78
N LEU A 23 -2.53 -3.10 -8.94
CA LEU A 23 -1.17 -3.65 -9.07
C LEU A 23 -0.44 -3.17 -10.33
N SER A 24 -1.18 -2.71 -11.34
CA SER A 24 -0.62 -2.18 -12.59
C SER A 24 -0.30 -0.68 -12.51
N LEU A 25 -0.76 0.02 -11.47
CA LEU A 25 -0.51 1.44 -11.31
C LEU A 25 0.98 1.69 -11.04
N LYS A 26 1.52 2.71 -11.72
CA LYS A 26 2.86 3.24 -11.48
C LYS A 26 2.70 4.68 -11.01
N LEU A 27 3.31 5.00 -9.88
CA LEU A 27 3.30 6.36 -9.33
C LEU A 27 4.56 7.09 -9.78
N ASP A 28 4.39 8.35 -10.15
CA ASP A 28 5.51 9.22 -10.45
C ASP A 28 6.31 9.53 -9.17
N PRO A 29 7.63 9.77 -9.28
CA PRO A 29 8.46 10.10 -8.12
C PRO A 29 7.94 11.29 -7.30
N ALA A 30 7.37 12.31 -7.97
CA ALA A 30 6.79 13.47 -7.29
C ALA A 30 5.54 13.11 -6.47
N VAL A 31 4.74 12.16 -6.94
CA VAL A 31 3.55 11.67 -6.22
C VAL A 31 3.98 10.85 -5.01
N ILE A 32 5.00 10.00 -5.17
CA ILE A 32 5.58 9.21 -4.07
C ILE A 32 6.10 10.15 -2.97
N ALA A 33 6.92 11.15 -3.33
CA ALA A 33 7.46 12.11 -2.36
C ALA A 33 6.35 12.84 -1.58
N ARG A 34 5.28 13.24 -2.27
CA ARG A 34 4.12 13.88 -1.63
C ARG A 34 3.37 12.95 -0.67
N LEU A 35 3.30 11.65 -0.97
CA LEU A 35 2.66 10.66 -0.09
C LEU A 35 3.52 10.36 1.14
N GLU A 36 4.85 10.40 0.99
CA GLU A 36 5.81 10.11 2.05
C GLU A 36 6.03 11.28 3.02
N GLU A 37 5.91 12.53 2.55
CA GLU A 37 6.12 13.74 3.38
C GLU A 37 5.33 13.76 4.71
N PRO A 38 4.01 13.44 4.74
CA PRO A 38 3.27 13.41 6.01
C PRO A 38 3.44 12.12 6.82
N TYR A 39 4.11 11.09 6.28
CA TYR A 39 4.17 9.77 6.92
C TYR A 39 5.09 9.77 8.14
N GLN A 40 4.54 9.44 9.32
CA GLN A 40 5.29 9.28 10.56
C GLN A 40 5.35 7.79 10.96
N PRO A 41 6.51 7.11 10.78
CA PRO A 41 6.65 5.70 11.15
C PRO A 41 6.39 5.49 12.64
N LYS A 42 5.50 4.54 12.96
CA LYS A 42 5.25 4.15 14.35
C LYS A 42 6.28 3.11 14.78
N ALA A 43 6.94 3.34 15.91
CA ALA A 43 7.81 2.35 16.52
C ALA A 43 7.05 1.06 16.84
N ILE A 44 7.72 -0.07 16.70
CA ILE A 44 7.09 -1.37 16.93
C ILE A 44 6.74 -1.49 18.43
N ALA A 45 5.50 -1.91 18.75
CA ALA A 45 5.00 -1.99 20.11
C ALA A 45 4.78 -3.46 20.55
N GLY A 46 4.96 -3.75 21.84
CA GLY A 46 4.48 -4.99 22.47
C GLY A 46 5.32 -6.26 22.28
N HIS A 47 6.59 -6.16 21.91
CA HIS A 47 7.52 -7.30 21.80
C HIS A 47 8.94 -6.87 22.21
N ARG A 48 9.64 -7.78 22.88
CA ARG A 48 11.11 -7.83 23.06
C ARG A 48 11.57 -9.20 22.59
#